data_AF-A0A3S4TSS1-F1
#
_entry.id   AF-A0A3S4TSS1-F1
#
_cell.length_a   1.000
_cell.length_b   1.000
_cell.length_c   1.000
_cell.angle_alpha   90.00
_cell.angle_beta   90.00
_cell.angle_gamma   90.00
#
_symmetry.space_group_name_H-M   'P 1'
#
loop_
_entity.id
_entity.type
_entity.pdbx_description
1 polymer ?
#
loop_
_entity_poly.entity_id
_entity_poly.type
_entity_poly.pdbx_seq_one_letter_code
_entity_poly.pdbx_strand_id
1 'polypeptide(L)'
;MNQPDILILEGLNVLQTGGNKSNQIFVSDFVDFSIYVDAEESLLKEWYIKRFLKFRQSAFTNPDSYFKHYATLSQEEAISTASQIWESINGLNLRENILPTRERANLILTKGADHAVELVKLRK
;
A
#
# COMPACT_ATOMS: atom_id res chain seq x y z
N MET A 1 -24.56 -3.15 20.93
CA MET A 1 -23.68 -4.32 20.73
C MET A 1 -23.01 -4.15 19.39
N ASN A 2 -21.72 -3.86 19.34
CA ASN A 2 -20.89 -3.84 18.13
C ASN A 2 -19.51 -4.39 18.55
N GLN A 3 -19.43 -5.70 18.77
CA GLN A 3 -18.23 -6.42 19.16
C GLN A 3 -18.11 -7.63 18.24
N PRO A 4 -17.47 -7.48 17.07
CA PRO A 4 -17.31 -8.59 16.14
C PRO A 4 -16.32 -9.61 16.71
N ASP A 5 -16.48 -10.88 16.34
CA ASP A 5 -15.54 -11.94 16.71
C ASP A 5 -14.15 -11.72 16.08
N ILE A 6 -14.11 -11.13 14.88
CA ILE A 6 -12.88 -10.78 14.16
C ILE A 6 -13.03 -9.38 13.56
N LEU A 7 -12.05 -8.52 13.82
CA LEU A 7 -11.90 -7.22 13.17
C LEU A 7 -10.66 -7.24 12.28
N ILE A 8 -10.82 -7.00 10.98
CA ILE A 8 -9.70 -6.83 10.06
C ILE A 8 -9.37 -5.34 9.99
N LEU A 9 -8.16 -4.99 10.40
CA LEU A 9 -7.61 -3.65 10.27
C LEU A 9 -6.61 -3.62 9.11
N GLU A 10 -6.88 -2.79 8.10
CA GLU A 10 -5.97 -2.57 6.97
C GLU A 10 -5.37 -1.16 6.97
N GLY A 11 -4.14 -1.03 6.48
CA GLY A 11 -3.49 0.25 6.30
C GLY A 11 -1.97 0.16 6.24
N LEU A 12 -1.35 1.19 5.67
CA LEU A 12 0.11 1.28 5.48
C LEU A 12 0.87 1.42 6.81
N ASN A 13 0.21 1.93 7.85
CA ASN A 13 0.84 2.34 9.11
C ASN A 13 0.52 1.41 10.29
N VAL A 14 -0.18 0.29 10.07
CA VAL A 14 -0.64 -0.60 11.15
C VAL A 14 0.52 -1.18 11.97
N LEU A 15 1.69 -1.38 11.34
CA LEU A 15 2.89 -1.92 11.97
C LEU A 15 3.93 -0.87 12.37
N GLN A 16 3.65 0.42 12.13
CA GLN A 16 4.55 1.48 12.52
C GLN A 16 4.52 1.66 14.04
N THR A 17 5.71 1.80 14.60
CA THR A 17 5.88 2.31 15.97
C THR A 17 6.25 3.78 15.84
N GLY A 18 5.61 4.66 16.61
CA GLY A 18 6.11 6.01 16.82
C GLY A 18 7.58 5.99 17.27
N GLY A 19 8.32 7.06 16.94
CA GLY A 19 9.76 7.14 17.21
C GLY A 19 10.15 7.03 18.71
N ASN A 20 11.45 7.20 19.01
CA ASN A 20 12.13 7.03 20.32
C ASN A 20 11.60 7.88 21.52
N LYS A 21 10.29 7.99 21.71
CA LYS A 21 9.66 8.57 22.89
C LYS A 21 9.10 7.41 23.73
N SER A 22 9.61 7.25 24.94
CA SER A 22 9.11 6.28 25.91
C SER A 22 7.61 6.54 26.20
N ASN A 23 6.84 5.46 26.43
CA ASN A 23 5.40 5.43 26.74
C ASN A 23 4.40 5.74 25.59
N GLN A 24 4.72 5.46 24.33
CA GLN A 24 3.67 5.46 23.28
C GLN A 24 3.04 4.08 23.11
N ILE A 25 1.70 4.06 23.07
CA ILE A 25 0.88 2.93 22.68
C ILE A 25 0.79 2.93 21.15
N PHE A 26 0.98 1.77 20.53
CA PHE A 26 0.92 1.61 19.08
C PHE A 26 -0.29 0.78 18.66
N VAL A 27 -0.71 0.93 17.40
CA VAL A 27 -1.80 0.11 16.83
C VAL A 27 -1.47 -1.37 16.94
N SER A 28 -0.20 -1.73 16.73
CA SER A 28 0.30 -3.10 16.86
C SER A 28 0.10 -3.71 18.24
N ASP A 29 -0.03 -2.90 19.31
CA ASP A 29 -0.23 -3.41 20.67
C ASP A 29 -1.64 -3.97 20.88
N PHE A 30 -2.57 -3.69 19.95
CA PHE A 30 -3.95 -4.15 19.98
C PHE A 30 -4.29 -5.16 18.88
N VAL A 31 -3.28 -5.68 18.18
CA VAL A 31 -3.46 -6.61 17.05
C VAL A 31 -2.90 -7.97 17.44
N ASP A 32 -3.76 -8.99 17.47
CA ASP A 32 -3.35 -10.36 17.82
C ASP A 32 -2.55 -11.05 16.69
N PHE A 33 -2.83 -10.67 15.44
CA PHE A 33 -2.18 -11.25 14.26
C PHE A 33 -2.07 -10.23 13.13
N SER A 34 -0.88 -10.15 12.53
CA SER A 34 -0.57 -9.19 11.47
C SER A 34 -0.04 -9.87 10.21
N ILE A 35 -0.48 -9.34 9.06
CA ILE A 35 -0.09 -9.81 7.73
C ILE A 35 0.55 -8.66 6.98
N TYR A 36 1.76 -8.87 6.46
CA TYR A 36 2.41 -7.95 5.53
C TYR A 36 2.36 -8.54 4.12
N VAL A 37 1.85 -7.76 3.16
CA VAL A 37 1.81 -8.14 1.74
C VAL A 37 3.00 -7.50 1.05
N ASP A 38 3.96 -8.32 0.61
CA ASP A 38 5.21 -7.91 -0.01
C ASP A 38 5.22 -8.17 -1.52
N ALA A 39 6.04 -7.43 -2.24
CA ALA A 39 6.39 -7.67 -3.65
C ALA A 39 7.64 -6.86 -3.99
N GLU A 40 8.31 -7.20 -5.10
CA GLU A 40 9.38 -6.34 -5.59
C GLU A 40 8.88 -4.92 -5.88
N GLU A 41 9.70 -3.91 -5.58
CA GLU A 41 9.30 -2.50 -5.73
C GLU A 41 8.94 -2.15 -7.19
N SER A 42 9.63 -2.76 -8.15
CA SER A 42 9.33 -2.68 -9.58
C SER A 42 7.90 -3.11 -9.90
N LEU A 43 7.45 -4.23 -9.31
CA LEU A 43 6.09 -4.74 -9.47
C LEU A 43 5.06 -3.83 -8.79
N LEU A 44 5.35 -3.34 -7.59
CA LEU A 44 4.47 -2.40 -6.88
C LEU A 44 4.27 -1.12 -7.70
N LYS A 45 5.34 -0.58 -8.30
CA LYS A 45 5.28 0.58 -9.20
C LYS A 45 4.43 0.28 -10.43
N GLU A 46 4.64 -0.87 -11.06
CA GLU A 46 3.86 -1.27 -12.24
C GLU A 46 2.36 -1.37 -11.91
N TRP A 47 2.01 -2.02 -10.81
CA TRP A 47 0.62 -2.14 -10.35
C TRP A 47 0.01 -0.80 -10.00
N TYR A 48 0.79 0.10 -9.37
CA TYR A 48 0.37 1.46 -9.09
C TYR A 48 0.02 2.22 -10.37
N ILE A 49 0.90 2.20 -11.38
CA ILE A 49 0.66 2.87 -12.67
C ILE A 49 -0.57 2.28 -13.37
N LYS A 50 -0.69 0.95 -13.43
CA LYS A 50 -1.88 0.28 -14.01
C LYS A 50 -3.17 0.71 -13.32
N ARG A 51 -3.17 0.78 -11.99
CA ARG A 51 -4.32 1.24 -11.20
C ARG A 51 -4.62 2.72 -11.44
N PHE A 52 -3.60 3.57 -11.52
CA PHE A 52 -3.75 4.99 -11.84
C PHE A 52 -4.42 5.20 -13.20
N LEU A 53 -3.98 4.46 -14.23
CA LEU A 53 -4.59 4.52 -15.56
C LEU A 53 -6.04 4.04 -15.56
N LYS A 54 -6.36 3.01 -14.79
CA LYS A 54 -7.75 2.53 -14.63
C LYS A 54 -8.65 3.61 -14.00
N PHE A 55 -8.17 4.30 -12.96
CA PHE A 55 -8.92 5.41 -12.36
C PHE A 55 -9.06 6.63 -13.27
N ARG A 56 -8.02 6.94 -14.04
CA ARG A 56 -8.09 7.98 -15.08
C ARG A 56 -9.19 7.65 -16.10
N GLN A 57 -9.25 6.41 -16.58
CA GLN A 57 -10.28 5.97 -17.54
C GLN A 57 -11.70 6.06 -16.95
N SER A 58 -11.90 5.73 -15.67
CA SER A 58 -13.22 5.85 -15.04
C SER A 58 -13.60 7.29 -14.69
N ALA A 59 -12.63 8.22 -14.58
CA ALA A 59 -12.91 9.62 -14.28
C ALA A 59 -13.62 10.38 -15.42
N PHE A 60 -13.58 9.85 -16.65
CA PHE A 60 -14.31 10.45 -17.78
C PHE A 60 -15.83 10.48 -17.58
N THR A 61 -16.38 9.52 -16.82
CA THR A 61 -17.82 9.39 -16.61
C THR A 61 -18.30 9.99 -15.30
N ASN A 62 -17.40 10.51 -14.45
CA ASN A 62 -17.75 11.15 -13.18
C ASN A 62 -17.09 12.53 -13.03
N PRO A 63 -17.84 13.63 -13.26
CA PRO A 63 -17.31 15.00 -13.22
C PRO A 63 -16.88 15.49 -11.83
N ASP A 64 -17.24 14.78 -10.76
CA ASP A 64 -16.84 15.08 -9.36
C ASP A 64 -15.64 14.23 -8.90
N SER A 65 -15.06 13.42 -9.79
CA SER A 65 -13.87 12.61 -9.48
C SER A 65 -12.64 13.49 -9.26
N TYR A 66 -11.92 13.27 -8.16
CA TYR A 66 -10.59 13.86 -7.93
C TYR A 66 -9.63 13.62 -9.12
N PHE A 67 -9.77 12.48 -9.81
CA PHE A 67 -8.94 12.10 -10.95
C PHE A 67 -9.27 12.86 -12.25
N LYS A 68 -10.26 13.75 -12.25
CA LYS A 68 -10.62 14.57 -13.42
C LYS A 68 -9.44 15.37 -13.97
N HIS A 69 -8.57 15.89 -13.10
CA HIS A 69 -7.38 16.62 -13.51
C HIS A 69 -6.40 15.78 -14.34
N TYR A 70 -6.46 14.45 -14.23
CA TYR A 70 -5.64 13.53 -15.01
C TYR A 70 -6.36 12.98 -16.25
N ALA A 71 -7.68 13.16 -16.36
CA ALA A 71 -8.48 12.65 -17.47
C ALA A 71 -8.06 13.28 -18.81
N THR A 72 -7.63 14.55 -18.81
CA THR A 72 -7.21 15.28 -20.01
C THR A 72 -5.78 14.95 -20.46
N LEU A 73 -4.96 14.33 -19.63
CA LEU A 73 -3.62 13.90 -20.01
C LEU A 73 -3.70 12.79 -21.05
N SER A 74 -2.77 12.74 -21.99
CA SER A 74 -2.53 11.55 -22.81
C SER A 74 -2.14 10.36 -21.93
N GLN A 75 -2.19 9.15 -22.50
CA GLN A 75 -1.76 7.95 -21.75
C GLN A 75 -0.29 8.03 -21.34
N GLU A 76 0.58 8.53 -22.22
CA GLU A 76 2.02 8.68 -21.95
C GLU A 76 2.27 9.71 -20.83
N GLU A 77 1.61 10.87 -20.89
CA GLU A 77 1.69 11.88 -19.84
C GLU A 77 1.15 11.33 -18.51
N ALA A 78 0.07 10.54 -18.53
CA ALA A 78 -0.47 9.92 -17.33
C ALA A 78 0.50 8.89 -16.72
N ILE A 79 1.19 8.08 -17.54
CA ILE A 79 2.24 7.15 -17.08
C ILE A 79 3.41 7.92 -16.46
N SER A 80 3.87 8.98 -17.12
CA SER A 80 4.95 9.84 -16.61
C SER A 80 4.57 10.47 -15.27
N THR A 81 3.37 11.04 -15.19
CA THR A 81 2.82 11.64 -13.96
C THR A 81 2.71 10.61 -12.83
N ALA A 82 2.12 9.44 -13.10
CA ALA A 82 2.00 8.37 -12.11
C ALA A 82 3.37 7.89 -11.63
N SER A 83 4.34 7.76 -12.55
CA SER A 83 5.71 7.38 -12.22
C SER A 83 6.37 8.42 -11.30
N GLN A 84 6.20 9.71 -11.58
CA GLN A 84 6.72 10.79 -10.73
C GLN A 84 6.10 10.77 -9.33
N ILE A 85 4.77 10.57 -9.24
CA ILE A 85 4.07 10.44 -7.95
C ILE A 85 4.56 9.21 -7.19
N TRP A 86 4.82 8.09 -7.89
CA TRP A 86 5.42 6.92 -7.26
C TRP A 86 6.78 7.27 -6.66
N GLU A 87 7.72 7.79 -7.46
CA GLU A 87 9.08 8.05 -6.98
C GLU A 87 9.14 9.06 -5.84
N SER A 88 8.36 10.14 -5.92
CA SER A 88 8.41 11.25 -4.98
C SER A 88 7.60 11.03 -3.70
N ILE A 89 6.58 10.16 -3.73
CA ILE A 89 5.65 9.99 -2.60
C ILE A 89 5.56 8.52 -2.18
N ASN A 90 5.04 7.65 -3.03
CA ASN A 90 4.69 6.29 -2.61
C ASN A 90 5.91 5.39 -2.41
N GLY A 91 6.87 5.44 -3.33
CA GLY A 91 8.14 4.71 -3.25
C GLY A 91 9.01 5.22 -2.08
N LEU A 92 9.01 6.53 -1.84
CA LEU A 92 9.68 7.09 -0.66
C LEU A 92 9.03 6.58 0.63
N ASN A 93 7.71 6.67 0.74
CA ASN A 93 6.98 6.16 1.91
C ASN A 93 7.17 4.65 2.10
N LEU A 94 7.20 3.87 1.01
CA LEU A 94 7.51 2.45 1.05
C LEU A 94 8.86 2.19 1.70
N ARG A 95 9.92 2.81 1.17
CA ARG A 95 11.30 2.57 1.62
C ARG A 95 11.55 3.06 3.04
N GLU A 96 10.99 4.21 3.40
CA GLU A 96 11.29 4.88 4.68
C GLU A 96 10.39 4.43 5.83
N ASN A 97 9.11 4.14 5.56
CA ASN A 97 8.10 4.00 6.62
C ASN A 97 7.38 2.64 6.63
N ILE A 98 7.23 1.97 5.48
CA ILE A 98 6.45 0.74 5.38
C ILE A 98 7.36 -0.49 5.41
N LEU A 99 8.31 -0.59 4.48
CA LEU A 99 9.22 -1.73 4.34
C LEU A 99 10.03 -2.03 5.62
N PRO A 100 10.52 -1.03 6.39
CA PRO A 100 11.21 -1.30 7.66
C PRO A 100 10.34 -2.02 8.71
N THR A 101 9.02 -1.98 8.57
CA THR A 101 8.08 -2.66 9.49
C THR A 101 7.79 -4.11 9.10
N ARG A 102 8.24 -4.57 7.92
CA ARG A 102 7.93 -5.90 7.37
C ARG A 102 8.21 -7.05 8.34
N GLU A 103 9.39 -7.05 8.96
CA GLU A 103 9.82 -8.14 9.87
C GLU A 103 9.06 -8.16 11.21
N ARG A 104 8.16 -7.20 11.44
CA ARG A 104 7.25 -7.18 12.60
C ARG A 104 6.00 -8.03 12.38
N ALA A 105 5.67 -8.34 11.14
CA ALA A 105 4.48 -9.11 10.82
C ALA A 105 4.57 -10.57 11.31
N ASN A 106 3.44 -11.15 11.68
CA ASN A 106 3.36 -12.58 11.97
C ASN A 106 3.45 -13.41 10.69
N LEU A 107 2.84 -12.91 9.60
CA LEU A 107 2.81 -13.55 8.29
C LEU A 107 3.26 -12.56 7.21
N ILE A 108 4.18 -12.98 6.35
CA ILE A 108 4.57 -12.24 5.15
C ILE A 108 4.13 -13.04 3.93
N LEU A 109 3.32 -12.41 3.07
CA LEU A 109 2.88 -12.95 1.78
C LEU A 109 3.61 -12.20 0.66
N THR A 110 4.55 -12.84 -0.02
CA THR A 110 5.27 -12.23 -1.14
C THR A 110 4.59 -12.59 -2.45
N LYS A 111 4.26 -11.56 -3.25
CA LYS A 111 3.53 -11.68 -4.50
C LYS A 111 4.44 -11.57 -5.72
N GLY A 112 4.15 -12.41 -6.72
CA GLY A 112 4.71 -12.36 -8.07
C GLY A 112 3.99 -11.38 -8.98
N ALA A 113 4.46 -11.26 -10.22
CA ALA A 113 4.04 -10.23 -11.19
C ALA A 113 2.54 -10.22 -11.52
N ASP A 114 1.88 -11.37 -11.47
CA ASP A 114 0.46 -11.58 -11.74
C ASP A 114 -0.42 -11.47 -10.48
N HIS A 115 0.15 -10.96 -9.38
CA HIS A 115 -0.45 -10.91 -8.05
C HIS A 115 -0.66 -12.28 -7.36
N ALA A 116 -0.16 -13.38 -7.92
CA ALA A 116 -0.15 -14.66 -7.21
C ALA A 116 0.81 -14.59 -6.01
N VAL A 117 0.49 -15.30 -4.93
CA VAL A 117 1.41 -15.47 -3.80
C VAL A 117 2.43 -16.54 -4.20
N GLU A 118 3.71 -16.17 -4.20
CA GLU A 118 4.81 -17.07 -4.57
C GLU A 118 5.55 -17.60 -3.33
N LEU A 119 5.55 -16.82 -2.25
CA LEU A 119 6.22 -17.19 -1.00
C LEU A 119 5.38 -16.79 0.21
N VAL A 120 5.36 -17.69 1.20
CA VAL A 120 4.71 -17.49 2.48
C VAL A 120 5.74 -17.68 3.58
N LYS A 121 5.91 -16.69 4.46
CA LYS A 121 6.74 -16.79 5.67
C LYS A 121 5.88 -16.57 6.90
N LEU A 122 5.78 -17.58 7.75
CA LEU A 122 5.09 -17.50 9.04
C LEU A 122 6.13 -17.49 10.16
N ARG A 123 6.04 -16.52 11.06
CA ARG A 123 6.88 -16.42 12.25
C ARG A 123 6.41 -17.47 13.27
N LYS A 124 7.37 -18.21 13.84
CA LYS A 124 7.12 -19.18 14.93
C LYS A 124 6.86 -18.48 16.26
#